data_AF-A0A0A9GBA1-F1
#
_entry.id   AF-A0A0A9GBA1-F1
#
_cell.length_a   1.000
_cell.length_b   1.000
_cell.length_c   1.000
_cell.angle_alpha   90.00
_cell.angle_beta   90.00
_cell.angle_gamma   90.00
#
_symmetry.space_group_name_H-M   'P 1'
#
loop_
_entity.id
_entity.type
_entity.pdbx_description
1 polymer ?
#
loop_
_entity_poly.entity_id
_entity_poly.type
_entity_poly.pdbx_seq_one_letter_code
_entity_poly.pdbx_strand_id
1 'polypeptide(L)'
;MQAKLDLTIQFLDTQYISGFCQLSKDLNKICTLHANCCVGLGAKLHDLRGVLDVWRNYTAGTPDERRAGKFQWKLPGICIH
;
A
#
# COMPACT_ATOMS: atom_id res chain seq x y z
N MET A 1 12.14 33.14 -20.40
CA MET A 1 12.79 31.87 -20.79
C MET A 1 12.29 30.80 -19.82
N GLN A 2 11.33 29.97 -20.24
CA GLN A 2 10.77 28.92 -19.36
C GLN A 2 11.79 27.78 -19.26
N ALA A 3 12.18 27.41 -18.04
CA ALA A 3 13.02 26.24 -17.81
C ALA A 3 12.20 24.98 -18.17
N LYS A 4 12.50 24.35 -19.30
CA LYS A 4 11.95 23.05 -19.67
C LYS A 4 12.62 22.02 -18.77
N LEU A 5 11.90 21.52 -17.76
CA LEU A 5 12.38 20.42 -16.94
C LEU A 5 12.42 19.16 -17.82
N ASP A 6 13.61 18.58 -17.97
CA ASP A 6 13.82 17.32 -18.69
C ASP A 6 13.36 16.16 -17.79
N LEU A 7 12.04 15.99 -17.70
CA LEU A 7 11.39 15.00 -16.85
C LEU A 7 10.86 13.85 -17.72
N THR A 8 11.20 12.62 -17.31
CA THR A 8 10.57 11.42 -17.84
C THR A 8 9.48 10.97 -16.88
N ILE A 9 8.25 10.84 -17.40
CA ILE A 9 7.10 10.37 -16.63
C ILE A 9 6.94 8.86 -16.87
N GLN A 10 6.82 8.09 -15.80
CA GLN A 10 6.57 6.66 -15.85
C GLN A 10 5.35 6.30 -14.99
N PHE A 11 4.49 5.45 -15.53
CA PHE A 11 3.39 4.87 -14.77
C PHE A 11 3.92 3.69 -13.95
N LEU A 12 3.61 3.69 -12.67
CA LEU A 12 3.90 2.58 -11.77
C LEU A 12 2.68 1.66 -11.72
N ASP A 13 2.92 0.37 -11.84
CA ASP A 13 1.86 -0.62 -11.83
C ASP A 13 1.29 -0.78 -10.41
N THR A 14 -0.01 -0.55 -10.27
CA THR A 14 -0.69 -0.51 -8.96
C THR A 14 -0.85 -1.88 -8.32
N GLN A 15 -0.53 -2.96 -9.04
CA GLN A 15 -0.45 -4.31 -8.47
C GLN A 15 0.78 -4.44 -7.53
N TYR A 16 1.87 -3.74 -7.85
CA TYR A 16 3.13 -3.77 -7.08
C TYR A 16 3.28 -2.52 -6.20
N ILE A 17 2.85 -1.36 -6.69
CA ILE A 17 2.92 -0.08 -5.98
C ILE A 17 1.50 0.36 -5.63
N SER A 18 1.03 -0.09 -4.47
CA SER A 18 -0.33 0.15 -3.99
C SER A 18 -0.42 1.49 -3.26
N GLY A 19 -1.63 2.05 -3.16
CA GLY A 19 -1.92 3.18 -2.28
C GLY A 19 -3.25 2.99 -1.54
N PHE A 20 -3.53 3.80 -0.52
CA PHE A 20 -4.81 3.67 0.21
C PHE A 20 -6.05 3.90 -0.68
N CYS A 21 -5.96 4.85 -1.61
CA CYS A 21 -6.98 5.15 -2.62
C CYS A 21 -7.02 4.16 -3.79
N GLN A 22 -6.05 3.24 -3.86
CA GLN A 22 -6.01 2.20 -4.88
C GLN A 22 -5.33 0.97 -4.29
N LEU A 23 -6.04 0.36 -3.34
CA LEU A 23 -5.49 -0.74 -2.54
C LEU A 23 -5.57 -2.04 -3.34
N SER A 24 -4.41 -2.57 -3.71
CA SER A 24 -4.32 -3.88 -4.37
C SER A 24 -4.75 -4.96 -3.38
N LYS A 25 -5.53 -5.93 -3.84
CA LYS A 25 -6.05 -7.03 -3.01
C LYS A 25 -5.02 -8.13 -2.77
N ASP A 26 -3.94 -8.15 -3.55
CA ASP A 26 -2.98 -9.24 -3.56
C ASP A 26 -1.70 -8.87 -2.81
N LEU A 27 -1.64 -9.27 -1.53
CA LEU A 27 -0.47 -9.02 -0.68
C LEU A 27 0.78 -9.79 -1.15
N ASN A 28 0.64 -10.79 -2.02
CA ASN A 28 1.81 -11.51 -2.56
C ASN A 28 2.56 -10.68 -3.61
N LYS A 29 1.90 -9.68 -4.21
CA LYS A 29 2.48 -8.88 -5.29
C LYS A 29 2.90 -7.47 -4.86
N ILE A 30 2.31 -6.94 -3.79
CA ILE A 30 2.58 -5.58 -3.35
C ILE A 30 4.00 -5.49 -2.79
N CYS A 31 4.79 -4.58 -3.35
CA CYS A 31 6.15 -4.25 -2.90
C CYS A 31 6.18 -2.94 -2.10
N THR A 32 5.27 -2.02 -2.40
CA THR A 32 5.25 -0.69 -1.77
C THR A 32 3.83 -0.22 -1.58
N LEU A 33 3.54 0.38 -0.42
CA LEU A 33 2.24 0.97 -0.10
C LEU A 33 2.40 2.43 0.29
N HIS A 34 1.71 3.33 -0.41
CA HIS A 34 1.78 4.77 -0.19
C HIS A 34 0.51 5.34 0.46
N ALA A 35 0.73 6.29 1.37
CA ALA A 35 -0.31 7.08 2.02
C ALA A 35 -0.48 8.49 1.42
N ASN A 36 -0.21 8.63 0.12
CA ASN A 36 -0.23 9.92 -0.60
C ASN A 36 -1.59 10.60 -0.49
N CYS A 37 -2.65 9.89 -0.86
CA CYS A 37 -4.02 10.40 -0.95
C CYS A 37 -4.73 10.60 0.39
N CYS A 38 -4.04 10.38 1.50
CA CYS A 38 -4.60 10.64 2.83
C CYS A 38 -4.22 12.05 3.30
N VAL A 39 -5.15 12.76 3.91
CA VAL A 39 -4.91 14.10 4.45
C VAL A 39 -4.62 14.00 5.94
N GLY A 40 -3.59 14.72 6.40
CA GLY A 40 -3.20 14.77 7.81
C GLY A 40 -2.20 13.69 8.22
N LEU A 41 -1.16 14.10 8.95
CA LEU A 41 -0.09 13.19 9.39
C LEU A 41 -0.59 12.12 10.37
N GLY A 42 -1.49 12.48 11.29
CA GLY A 42 -2.04 11.55 12.28
C GLY A 42 -2.78 10.37 11.63
N ALA A 43 -3.64 10.65 10.65
CA ALA A 43 -4.35 9.63 9.88
C ALA A 43 -3.38 8.73 9.12
N LYS A 44 -2.41 9.33 8.41
CA LYS A 44 -1.35 8.58 7.71
C LYS A 44 -0.62 7.60 8.65
N LEU A 45 -0.19 8.07 9.82
CA LEU A 45 0.56 7.25 10.76
C LEU A 45 -0.31 6.15 11.38
N HIS A 46 -1.58 6.43 11.67
CA HIS A 46 -2.52 5.43 12.17
C HIS A 46 -2.68 4.26 11.18
N ASP A 47 -3.00 4.59 9.94
CA ASP A 47 -3.23 3.58 8.89
C ASP A 47 -1.95 2.83 8.51
N LEU A 48 -0.81 3.52 8.41
CA LEU A 48 0.47 2.87 8.12
C LEU A 48 0.89 1.90 9.23
N ARG A 49 0.56 2.17 10.50
CA ARG A 49 0.79 1.21 11.59
C ARG A 49 -0.09 -0.03 11.43
N GLY A 50 -1.33 0.13 11.00
CA GLY A 50 -2.21 -1.01 10.67
C GLY A 50 -1.65 -1.85 9.52
N VAL A 51 -1.17 -1.19 8.45
CA VAL A 51 -0.51 -1.87 7.32
C VAL A 51 0.68 -2.69 7.79
N LEU A 52 1.52 -2.13 8.66
CA LEU A 52 2.67 -2.83 9.24
C LEU A 52 2.26 -4.05 10.08
N ASP A 53 1.17 -3.97 10.82
CA ASP A 53 0.67 -5.13 11.58
C ASP A 53 0.18 -6.26 10.66
N VAL A 54 -0.61 -5.94 9.64
CA VAL A 54 -1.02 -6.92 8.62
C VAL A 54 0.21 -7.53 7.94
N TRP A 55 1.21 -6.72 7.61
CA TRP A 55 2.45 -7.18 6.98
C TRP A 55 3.26 -8.12 7.87
N ARG A 56 3.35 -7.83 9.17
CA ARG A 56 3.99 -8.71 10.16
C ARG A 56 3.30 -10.07 10.25
N ASN A 57 1.96 -10.09 10.27
CA ASN A 57 1.20 -11.33 10.29
C ASN A 57 1.37 -12.12 8.99
N TYR A 58 1.34 -11.44 7.84
CA TYR A 58 1.59 -12.06 6.52
C TYR A 58 2.99 -12.70 6.43
N THR A 59 4.02 -11.99 6.88
CA THR A 59 5.41 -12.48 6.88
C THR A 59 5.71 -13.53 7.95
N ALA A 60 4.87 -13.66 8.98
CA ALA A 60 4.92 -14.77 9.92
C ALA A 60 4.22 -16.04 9.41
N GLY A 61 3.24 -15.91 8.50
CA GLY A 61 2.51 -17.03 7.93
C GLY A 61 3.35 -17.92 7.02
N THR A 62 2.95 -19.18 6.85
CA THR A 62 3.61 -20.13 5.94
C THR A 62 3.38 -19.77 4.47
N PRO A 63 4.25 -20.17 3.53
CA PRO A 63 4.06 -19.91 2.09
C PRO A 63 2.76 -20.50 1.52
N ASP A 64 2.20 -21.54 2.14
CA ASP A 64 0.91 -22.11 1.75
C ASP A 64 -0.25 -21.20 2.17
N GLU A 65 -0.21 -20.66 3.39
CA GLU A 65 -1.21 -19.69 3.87
C GLU A 65 -1.19 -18.37 3.08
N ARG A 66 -0.01 -17.93 2.64
CA ARG A 66 0.15 -16.76 1.76
C ARG A 66 -0.46 -16.99 0.39
N ARG A 67 -0.20 -18.17 -0.20
CA ARG A 67 -0.79 -18.58 -1.50
C ARG A 67 -2.30 -18.80 -1.43
N ALA A 68 -2.80 -19.26 -0.28
CA ALA A 68 -4.23 -19.42 -0.05
C ALA A 68 -5.00 -18.08 0.05
N GLY A 69 -4.32 -16.93 0.01
CA GLY A 69 -4.97 -15.62 0.03
C GLY A 69 -5.71 -15.31 1.33
N LYS A 70 -5.34 -15.98 2.43
CA LYS A 70 -6.00 -15.83 3.74
C LYS A 70 -5.72 -14.47 4.39
N PHE A 71 -4.68 -13.77 3.94
CA PHE A 71 -4.32 -12.44 4.43
C PHE A 71 -5.08 -11.38 3.63
N GLN A 72 -6.06 -10.75 4.27
CA GLN A 72 -6.79 -9.62 3.71
C GLN A 72 -6.41 -8.34 4.45
N TRP A 73 -6.52 -7.20 3.76
CA TRP A 73 -6.45 -5.89 4.40
C TRP A 73 -7.61 -5.71 5.37
N LYS A 74 -7.38 -6.00 6.65
CA LYS A 74 -8.31 -5.70 7.74
C LYS A 74 -8.01 -4.32 8.31
N LEU A 75 -8.14 -3.30 7.46
CA LEU A 75 -7.85 -1.92 7.82
C LEU A 75 -9.17 -1.14 7.86
N PRO A 76 -9.77 -0.91 9.05
CA PRO A 76 -10.79 0.11 9.21
C PRO A 76 -10.09 1.47 9.20
N GLY A 77 -9.69 1.90 8.02
CA GLY A 77 -8.71 2.96 7.87
C GLY A 77 -9.33 4.34 7.69
N ILE A 78 -8.82 5.34 8.38
CA ILE A 78 -9.21 6.74 8.18
C ILE A 78 -8.84 7.18 6.77
N CYS A 79 -7.76 6.63 6.24
CA CYS A 79 -7.27 6.89 4.89
C CYS A 79 -7.96 6.04 3.80
N ILE A 80 -8.71 4.99 4.15
CA ILE A 80 -9.29 4.04 3.21
C ILE A 80 -10.79 4.36 3.07
N HIS A 81 -11.16 4.93 1.92
CA HIS A 81 -12.53 5.31 1.58
C HIS A 81 -13.09 4.40 0.48
#